data_AF-A0A846NXK1-F1
#
_entry.id   AF-A0A846NXK1-F1
#
_cell.length_a   1.000
_cell.length_b   1.000
_cell.length_c   1.000
_cell.angle_alpha   90.00
_cell.angle_beta   90.00
_cell.angle_gamma   90.00
#
_symmetry.space_group_name_H-M   'P 1'
#
loop_
_entity.id
_entity.type
_entity.pdbx_description
1 polymer ?
#
loop_
_entity_poly.entity_id
_entity_poly.type
_entity_poly.pdbx_seq_one_letter_code
_entity_poly.pdbx_strand_id
1 'polypeptide(L)'
;MICMQVIKKTKMLIVFCIPLFMILNSVCAYEALQGPTELRYWDEGKAYNGYTLFAAGEQSYLIDMEGNIVNIWPIGRKPRLLENGNILDQSSSSPLGFRGFEELDWDGNFVWEYYETRENYHIHHDWMRIFNKKLNEYTTMYIANKDLTHEECIAAGCDPAGGPYEEAQMDAIVEVDMKGNVIWEWWFFDHVIQDIDPTKENYVGEGKTIADYPGKLNLNLPGKSVHRDWLHTNSLDYNEELDQIVFNAVNGEFYVVDHGNTFIPGDPEASMALAASDAGDFLYRFGDPARYEQGEPPSLSQDWTRTSTGNKQIGGSHDVQWIDPGLPGEGHFLIFNNGHYLFERTPQSYIFEINGFIDAEGVDTGNYVNPPDAGYYKLQPILQRSTHKFSKLISKQIVWIYNSKSNQGFFSHVGAGVQRLPNGNTLICASTEGHIFEVTPEGELAWEYISPVIEEKLGDIDKPVAVNYKIVEVIPDSYPTTNMVRSAYRYGPDHPALAGKDLTPRGTLTGKPPSLTGDTDFITGTITEKTPVLGSDMIIAFGLGFLIAVIITIALIKVRYLK
;
A
#
# COMPACT_ATOMS: atom_id res chain seq x y z
N MET A 1 -22.61 42.70 -77.30
CA MET A 1 -22.39 41.31 -77.75
C MET A 1 -21.46 40.66 -76.73
N ILE A 2 -21.94 40.05 -75.64
CA ILE A 2 -22.64 38.75 -75.58
C ILE A 2 -21.74 37.70 -76.26
N CYS A 3 -20.90 36.92 -75.60
CA CYS A 3 -21.07 36.02 -74.44
C CYS A 3 -22.02 34.83 -74.74
N MET A 4 -21.59 33.63 -74.31
CA MET A 4 -22.31 32.34 -74.29
C MET A 4 -22.26 31.43 -75.54
N GLN A 5 -21.49 30.34 -75.40
CA GLN A 5 -21.97 28.96 -75.48
C GLN A 5 -20.95 28.09 -74.72
N VAL A 6 -21.19 27.58 -73.50
CA VAL A 6 -22.16 26.57 -73.00
C VAL A 6 -21.44 25.25 -72.67
N ILE A 7 -21.24 25.07 -71.36
CA ILE A 7 -21.53 23.88 -70.54
C ILE A 7 -20.81 22.56 -70.85
N LYS A 8 -19.82 22.21 -70.01
CA LYS A 8 -19.77 20.90 -69.35
C LYS A 8 -19.67 21.10 -67.83
N LYS A 9 -20.78 20.81 -67.14
CA LYS A 9 -20.89 20.75 -65.69
C LYS A 9 -20.17 19.49 -65.19
N THR A 10 -19.02 19.64 -64.55
CA THR A 10 -18.55 18.66 -63.58
C THR A 10 -18.69 19.32 -62.21
N LYS A 11 -19.72 18.92 -61.46
CA LYS A 11 -19.92 19.35 -60.07
C LYS A 11 -18.77 18.76 -59.25
N MET A 12 -17.78 19.59 -58.94
CA MET A 12 -16.83 19.30 -57.87
C MET A 12 -17.60 19.47 -56.56
N LEU A 13 -18.16 18.36 -56.06
CA LEU A 13 -18.74 18.29 -54.73
C LEU A 13 -17.56 18.31 -53.76
N ILE A 14 -17.15 19.51 -53.33
CA ILE A 14 -16.30 19.66 -52.15
C ILE A 14 -17.20 19.27 -50.98
N VAL A 15 -17.16 17.99 -50.63
CA VAL A 15 -17.63 17.51 -49.33
C VAL A 15 -16.69 18.18 -48.32
N PHE A 16 -17.18 19.23 -47.66
CA PHE A 16 -16.61 19.65 -46.40
C PHE A 16 -16.79 18.48 -45.44
N CYS A 17 -15.82 17.58 -45.41
CA CYS A 17 -15.58 16.73 -44.25
C CYS A 17 -15.16 17.67 -43.13
N ILE A 18 -16.13 18.27 -42.44
CA ILE A 18 -15.89 18.80 -41.11
C ILE A 18 -15.44 17.58 -40.31
N PRO A 19 -14.18 17.50 -39.83
CA PRO A 19 -13.86 16.51 -38.84
C PRO A 19 -14.72 16.88 -37.64
N LEU A 20 -15.79 16.12 -37.42
CA LEU A 20 -16.49 16.13 -36.16
C LEU A 20 -15.48 15.54 -35.17
N PHE A 21 -14.58 16.39 -34.67
CA PHE A 21 -13.86 16.13 -33.44
C PHE A 21 -14.97 15.92 -32.42
N MET A 22 -15.34 14.66 -32.19
CA MET A 22 -15.92 14.27 -30.93
C MET A 22 -14.83 14.57 -29.91
N ILE A 23 -14.84 15.81 -29.42
CA ILE A 23 -14.22 16.12 -28.14
C ILE A 23 -15.03 15.24 -27.19
N LEU A 24 -14.44 14.11 -26.81
CA LEU A 24 -14.84 13.38 -25.62
C LEU A 24 -14.66 14.38 -24.47
N ASN A 25 -15.69 15.18 -24.23
CA ASN A 25 -15.79 15.89 -22.97
C ASN A 25 -16.02 14.76 -21.96
N SER A 26 -14.98 14.43 -21.19
CA SER A 26 -15.14 13.62 -19.99
C SER A 26 -16.09 14.40 -19.08
N VAL A 27 -17.36 14.01 -19.08
CA VAL A 27 -18.32 14.47 -18.10
C VAL A 27 -18.08 13.59 -16.87
N CYS A 28 -17.40 14.11 -15.85
CA CYS A 28 -17.27 13.41 -14.58
C CYS A 28 -18.63 13.44 -13.86
N ALA A 29 -19.01 12.32 -13.26
CA ALA A 29 -20.16 12.27 -12.35
C ALA A 29 -19.83 13.02 -11.05
N TYR A 30 -20.83 13.63 -10.42
CA TYR A 30 -20.74 14.07 -9.03
C TYR A 30 -20.84 12.81 -8.16
N GLU A 31 -19.72 12.32 -7.64
CA GLU A 31 -19.67 11.24 -6.67
C GLU A 31 -19.30 11.85 -5.31
N ALA A 32 -20.10 11.56 -4.29
CA ALA A 32 -20.06 12.24 -2.99
C ALA A 32 -19.02 11.64 -2.02
N LEU A 33 -17.76 11.47 -2.44
CA LEU A 33 -16.65 11.29 -1.50
C LEU A 33 -16.19 12.67 -0.99
N GLN A 34 -17.15 13.39 -0.41
CA GLN A 34 -16.91 14.67 0.25
C GLN A 34 -17.04 14.45 1.75
N GLY A 35 -15.96 14.69 2.46
CA GLY A 35 -15.86 14.36 3.87
C GLY A 35 -15.24 15.49 4.65
N PRO A 36 -15.81 15.89 5.80
CA PRO A 36 -15.04 16.65 6.77
C PRO A 36 -13.74 15.92 7.16
N THR A 37 -12.68 16.67 7.42
CA THR A 37 -11.36 16.16 7.78
C THR A 37 -11.16 16.12 9.30
N GLU A 38 -9.97 15.69 9.71
CA GLU A 38 -9.52 15.53 11.09
C GLU A 38 -10.33 14.48 11.85
N LEU A 39 -10.46 14.61 13.17
CA LEU A 39 -11.14 13.64 14.00
C LEU A 39 -12.62 13.50 13.58
N ARG A 40 -13.01 12.26 13.26
CA ARG A 40 -14.35 11.91 12.79
C ARG A 40 -15.17 11.19 13.87
N TYR A 41 -14.49 10.30 14.59
CA TYR A 41 -15.07 9.44 15.59
C TYR A 41 -14.05 9.11 16.67
N TRP A 42 -14.51 9.04 17.92
CA TRP A 42 -13.70 8.59 19.05
C TRP A 42 -14.62 8.04 20.15
N ASP A 43 -14.41 6.78 20.50
CA ASP A 43 -14.95 6.16 21.71
C ASP A 43 -13.80 5.92 22.70
N GLU A 44 -13.69 6.78 23.71
CA GLU A 44 -12.63 6.70 24.74
C GLU A 44 -12.63 5.36 25.48
N GLY A 45 -13.79 4.71 25.61
CA GLY A 45 -13.89 3.41 26.28
C GLY A 45 -13.37 2.24 25.44
N LYS A 46 -13.21 2.43 24.13
CA LYS A 46 -12.73 1.40 23.19
C LYS A 46 -11.32 1.70 22.66
N ALA A 47 -11.01 2.96 22.41
CA ALA A 47 -9.77 3.36 21.77
C ALA A 47 -8.56 3.25 22.71
N TYR A 48 -7.40 2.93 22.14
CA TYR A 48 -6.13 2.96 22.86
C TYR A 48 -5.66 4.41 22.99
N ASN A 49 -5.64 4.93 24.21
CA ASN A 49 -5.17 6.29 24.48
C ASN A 49 -3.68 6.46 24.14
N GLY A 50 -3.33 7.53 23.43
CA GLY A 50 -1.94 7.81 23.05
C GLY A 50 -1.82 8.95 22.06
N TYR A 51 -0.72 8.96 21.31
CA TYR A 51 -0.40 9.98 20.30
C TYR A 51 -0.16 9.34 18.95
N THR A 52 -0.78 9.86 17.90
CA THR A 52 -0.65 9.32 16.53
C THR A 52 0.37 10.12 15.74
N LEU A 53 1.45 9.46 15.30
CA LEU A 53 2.45 10.00 14.37
C LEU A 53 2.08 9.61 12.95
N PHE A 54 2.12 10.56 12.02
CA PHE A 54 1.98 10.29 10.59
C PHE A 54 2.67 11.39 9.77
N ALA A 55 2.99 11.11 8.51
CA ALA A 55 3.44 12.12 7.57
C ALA A 55 2.35 12.46 6.55
N ALA A 56 2.22 13.74 6.25
CA ALA A 56 1.39 14.24 5.16
C ALA A 56 2.08 15.42 4.49
N GLY A 57 2.07 15.43 3.15
CA GLY A 57 2.90 16.33 2.37
C GLY A 57 4.40 16.08 2.57
N GLU A 58 5.12 17.09 3.07
CA GLU A 58 6.56 17.02 3.38
C GLU A 58 6.85 17.19 4.89
N GLN A 59 5.84 17.00 5.73
CA GLN A 59 5.95 17.16 7.19
C GLN A 59 5.45 15.92 7.93
N SER A 60 5.96 15.76 9.15
CA SER A 60 5.49 14.77 10.10
C SER A 60 4.72 15.46 11.22
N TYR A 61 3.60 14.86 11.61
CA TYR A 61 2.69 15.38 12.63
C TYR A 61 2.53 14.35 13.73
N LEU A 62 2.67 14.80 14.98
CA LEU A 62 2.22 14.05 16.15
C LEU A 62 0.94 14.71 16.67
N ILE A 63 -0.15 13.95 16.73
CA ILE A 63 -1.45 14.43 17.24
C ILE A 63 -1.87 13.66 18.49
N ASP A 64 -2.63 14.30 19.37
CA ASP A 64 -3.33 13.63 20.47
C ASP A 64 -4.60 12.90 19.98
N MET A 65 -5.33 12.28 20.92
CA MET A 65 -6.58 11.55 20.60
C MET A 65 -7.71 12.45 20.09
N GLU A 66 -7.68 13.75 20.41
CA GLU A 66 -8.62 14.76 19.93
C GLU A 66 -8.24 15.27 18.52
N GLY A 67 -7.08 14.88 17.99
CA GLY A 67 -6.58 15.38 16.71
C GLY A 67 -5.90 16.75 16.82
N ASN A 68 -5.59 17.23 18.02
CA ASN A 68 -4.78 18.43 18.18
C ASN A 68 -3.31 18.11 17.92
N ILE A 69 -2.62 19.03 17.26
CA ILE A 69 -1.18 18.96 17.05
C ILE A 69 -0.46 19.04 18.39
N VAL A 70 0.44 18.10 18.61
CA VAL A 70 1.41 18.10 19.72
C VAL A 70 2.77 18.53 19.21
N ASN A 71 3.22 17.97 18.10
CA ASN A 71 4.47 18.37 17.46
C ASN A 71 4.44 18.27 15.93
N ILE A 72 5.34 19.01 15.28
CA ILE A 72 5.54 19.01 13.82
C ILE A 72 7.02 18.99 13.53
N TRP A 73 7.46 18.12 12.61
CA TRP A 73 8.82 18.11 12.09
C TRP A 73 8.86 18.46 10.60
N PRO A 74 9.92 19.14 10.13
CA PRO A 74 10.05 19.61 8.76
C PRO A 74 10.49 18.53 7.75
N ILE A 75 10.35 17.26 8.11
CA ILE A 75 10.57 16.09 7.24
C ILE A 75 9.34 15.18 7.35
N GLY A 76 8.95 14.54 6.25
CA GLY A 76 7.73 13.74 6.21
C GLY A 76 7.62 12.85 4.99
N ARG A 77 7.85 11.55 5.18
CA ARG A 77 7.68 10.49 4.19
C ARG A 77 7.11 9.21 4.81
N LYS A 78 7.83 8.58 5.73
CA LYS A 78 7.41 7.39 6.52
C LYS A 78 8.06 7.48 7.93
N PRO A 79 7.72 8.50 8.73
CA PRO A 79 8.46 8.84 9.94
C PRO A 79 8.34 7.76 11.02
N ARG A 80 9.42 7.60 11.80
CA ARG A 80 9.44 6.78 13.01
C ARG A 80 9.98 7.59 14.19
N LEU A 81 9.34 7.47 15.36
CA LEU A 81 9.86 8.01 16.61
C LEU A 81 10.85 6.99 17.20
N LEU A 82 12.05 7.45 17.51
CA LEU A 82 13.07 6.66 18.20
C LEU A 82 12.90 6.77 19.71
N GLU A 83 13.38 5.79 20.47
CA GLU A 83 13.23 5.74 21.94
C GLU A 83 13.80 6.97 22.67
N ASN A 84 14.81 7.64 22.09
CA ASN A 84 15.40 8.87 22.61
C ASN A 84 14.54 10.12 22.37
N GLY A 85 13.41 9.99 21.67
CA GLY A 85 12.49 11.07 21.32
C GLY A 85 12.87 11.85 20.08
N ASN A 86 13.82 11.35 19.29
CA ASN A 86 14.13 11.86 17.96
C ASN A 86 13.17 11.26 16.93
N ILE A 87 13.03 11.94 15.80
CA ILE A 87 12.35 11.42 14.61
C ILE A 87 13.41 11.02 13.59
N LEU A 88 13.26 9.83 13.01
CA LEU A 88 14.00 9.41 11.83
C LEU A 88 13.03 9.42 10.66
N ASP A 89 13.45 9.96 9.51
CA ASP A 89 12.68 9.87 8.28
C ASP A 89 13.60 9.83 7.04
N GLN A 90 13.02 9.54 5.89
CA GLN A 90 13.69 9.64 4.60
C GLN A 90 14.01 11.10 4.26
N SER A 91 15.26 11.37 3.86
CA SER A 91 15.70 12.70 3.42
C SER A 91 15.04 13.06 2.07
N SER A 92 14.26 14.14 2.05
CA SER A 92 13.77 14.81 0.83
C SER A 92 14.60 16.04 0.45
N SER A 93 15.49 16.49 1.35
CA SER A 93 16.28 17.71 1.29
C SER A 93 17.59 17.57 0.49
N SER A 94 17.99 16.34 0.16
CA SER A 94 19.26 16.07 -0.52
C SER A 94 19.28 16.59 -1.97
N PRO A 95 20.34 17.29 -2.40
CA PRO A 95 20.56 17.64 -3.81
C PRO A 95 20.61 16.42 -4.75
N LEU A 96 20.77 15.21 -4.19
CA LEU A 96 20.85 13.96 -4.93
C LEU A 96 19.49 13.22 -5.03
N GLY A 97 18.41 13.79 -4.49
CA GLY A 97 17.08 13.17 -4.43
C GLY A 97 16.95 12.16 -3.29
N PHE A 98 15.98 11.23 -3.40
CA PHE A 98 15.74 10.16 -2.42
C PHE A 98 16.92 9.20 -2.36
N ARG A 99 17.91 9.50 -1.50
CA ARG A 99 19.14 8.70 -1.37
C ARG A 99 19.59 8.53 0.08
N GLY A 100 18.75 8.83 1.07
CA GLY A 100 19.21 8.84 2.44
C GLY A 100 18.15 9.05 3.51
N PHE A 101 18.61 9.16 4.75
CA PHE A 101 17.82 9.29 5.96
C PHE A 101 18.32 10.48 6.77
N GLU A 102 17.42 11.14 7.49
CA GLU A 102 17.70 12.24 8.41
C GLU A 102 17.06 11.96 9.76
N GLU A 103 17.86 12.12 10.81
CA GLU A 103 17.41 12.10 12.19
C GLU A 103 17.34 13.54 12.71
N LEU A 104 16.19 13.95 13.23
CA LEU A 104 16.00 15.24 13.89
C LEU A 104 15.63 15.02 15.36
N ASP A 105 16.04 15.94 16.23
CA ASP A 105 15.58 15.96 17.61
C ASP A 105 14.11 16.42 17.71
N TRP A 106 13.59 16.47 18.94
CA TRP A 106 12.21 16.89 19.21
C TRP A 106 11.88 18.29 18.69
N ASP A 107 12.86 19.20 18.68
CA ASP A 107 12.69 20.59 18.25
C ASP A 107 12.94 20.77 16.75
N GLY A 108 13.24 19.69 16.02
CA GLY A 108 13.51 19.69 14.59
C GLY A 108 14.95 20.05 14.23
N ASN A 109 15.89 20.02 15.19
CA ASN A 109 17.30 20.21 14.89
C ASN A 109 17.93 18.92 14.38
N PHE A 110 18.85 19.05 13.44
CA PHE A 110 19.60 17.94 12.88
C PHE A 110 20.41 17.17 13.94
N VAL A 111 20.35 15.84 13.89
CA VAL A 111 21.12 14.92 14.74
C VAL A 111 22.06 14.05 13.91
N TRP A 112 21.56 13.45 12.83
CA TRP A 112 22.30 12.49 12.02
C TRP A 112 21.77 12.40 10.60
N GLU A 113 22.63 12.02 9.65
CA GLU A 113 22.23 11.66 8.29
C GLU A 113 23.02 10.47 7.76
N TYR A 114 22.44 9.82 6.77
CA TYR A 114 23.11 8.87 5.90
C TYR A 114 22.70 9.12 4.45
N TYR A 115 23.65 8.97 3.52
CA TYR A 115 23.38 8.93 2.08
C TYR A 115 24.05 7.74 1.43
N GLU A 116 23.32 7.06 0.55
CA GLU A 116 23.87 6.03 -0.32
C GLU A 116 24.68 6.66 -1.45
N THR A 117 25.96 6.29 -1.51
CA THR A 117 26.92 6.81 -2.48
C THR A 117 27.37 5.78 -3.52
N ARG A 118 27.03 4.50 -3.34
CA ARG A 118 27.38 3.44 -4.30
C ARG A 118 26.56 3.61 -5.58
N GLU A 119 27.20 3.53 -6.74
CA GLU A 119 26.59 3.92 -8.03
C GLU A 119 25.40 3.04 -8.47
N ASN A 120 25.41 1.75 -8.10
CA ASN A 120 24.42 0.76 -8.54
C ASN A 120 23.36 0.46 -7.47
N TYR A 121 23.24 1.30 -6.44
CA TYR A 121 22.29 1.13 -5.34
C TYR A 121 21.27 2.26 -5.34
N HIS A 122 20.00 1.89 -5.29
CA HIS A 122 18.88 2.83 -5.27
C HIS A 122 18.02 2.57 -4.04
N ILE A 123 18.10 3.44 -3.03
CA ILE A 123 17.25 3.31 -1.83
C ILE A 123 15.79 3.50 -2.22
N HIS A 124 14.90 2.64 -1.68
CA HIS A 124 13.46 2.83 -1.83
C HIS A 124 12.66 2.36 -0.63
N HIS A 125 11.48 2.97 -0.50
CA HIS A 125 10.38 2.59 0.39
C HIS A 125 10.63 2.62 1.92
N ASP A 126 11.42 1.71 2.48
CA ASP A 126 11.45 1.48 3.94
C ASP A 126 12.85 1.28 4.51
N TRP A 127 12.94 1.53 5.81
CA TRP A 127 14.15 1.54 6.61
C TRP A 127 13.78 1.41 8.09
N MET A 128 14.75 0.98 8.90
CA MET A 128 14.58 0.83 10.34
C MET A 128 15.89 1.08 11.08
N ARG A 129 15.82 1.89 12.14
CA ARG A 129 16.88 1.94 13.16
C ARG A 129 16.69 0.73 14.07
N ILE A 130 17.72 -0.09 14.22
CA ILE A 130 17.70 -1.28 15.07
C ILE A 130 18.77 -1.17 16.16
N PHE A 131 18.59 -1.89 17.26
CA PHE A 131 19.68 -2.15 18.19
C PHE A 131 20.36 -3.48 17.83
N ASN A 132 21.55 -3.41 17.23
CA ASN A 132 22.31 -4.61 16.89
C ASN A 132 22.94 -5.18 18.17
N LYS A 133 22.30 -6.20 18.75
CA LYS A 133 22.71 -6.83 20.03
C LYS A 133 24.13 -7.41 19.99
N LYS A 134 24.63 -7.80 18.83
CA LYS A 134 25.99 -8.35 18.69
C LYS A 134 27.08 -7.28 18.71
N LEU A 135 26.77 -6.07 18.22
CA LEU A 135 27.63 -4.90 18.35
C LEU A 135 27.40 -4.16 19.67
N ASN A 136 26.23 -4.32 20.28
CA ASN A 136 25.73 -3.49 21.38
C ASN A 136 25.72 -1.99 20.99
N GLU A 137 25.32 -1.72 19.75
CA GLU A 137 25.23 -0.39 19.14
C GLU A 137 23.98 -0.31 18.27
N TYR A 138 23.47 0.92 18.07
CA TYR A 138 22.42 1.15 17.10
C TYR A 138 22.98 1.14 15.68
N THR A 139 22.22 0.61 14.73
CA THR A 139 22.53 0.57 13.29
C THR A 139 21.26 0.85 12.49
N THR A 140 21.37 1.12 11.19
CA THR A 140 20.20 1.39 10.35
C THR A 140 20.15 0.41 9.18
N MET A 141 19.05 -0.31 9.06
CA MET A 141 18.73 -1.17 7.92
C MET A 141 17.85 -0.44 6.91
N TYR A 142 18.03 -0.72 5.62
CA TYR A 142 17.20 -0.17 4.56
C TYR A 142 17.11 -1.08 3.34
N ILE A 143 16.06 -0.88 2.55
CA ILE A 143 15.88 -1.54 1.25
C ILE A 143 16.57 -0.73 0.16
N ALA A 144 17.27 -1.41 -0.74
CA ALA A 144 17.78 -0.84 -1.98
C ALA A 144 17.62 -1.77 -3.17
N ASN A 145 17.31 -1.24 -4.36
CA ASN A 145 17.50 -1.97 -5.60
C ASN A 145 18.99 -1.97 -5.96
N LYS A 146 19.50 -3.12 -6.40
CA LYS A 146 20.81 -3.26 -7.04
C LYS A 146 20.65 -3.50 -8.53
N ASP A 147 21.37 -2.73 -9.33
CA ASP A 147 21.38 -2.91 -10.79
C ASP A 147 22.09 -4.21 -11.19
N LEU A 148 21.54 -4.86 -12.22
CA LEU A 148 22.06 -6.07 -12.85
C LEU A 148 22.26 -5.81 -14.35
N THR A 149 23.39 -6.25 -14.87
CA THR A 149 23.65 -6.30 -16.31
C THR A 149 22.92 -7.48 -16.95
N HIS A 150 22.77 -7.41 -18.28
CA HIS A 150 22.24 -8.54 -19.04
C HIS A 150 23.11 -9.78 -18.90
N GLU A 151 24.44 -9.61 -18.92
CA GLU A 151 25.40 -10.69 -18.76
C GLU A 151 25.31 -11.35 -17.38
N GLU A 152 25.11 -10.58 -16.31
CA GLU A 152 24.90 -11.13 -14.96
C GLU A 152 23.61 -11.93 -14.87
N CYS A 153 22.52 -11.43 -15.46
CA CYS A 153 21.25 -12.16 -15.54
C CYS A 153 21.43 -13.52 -16.25
N ILE A 154 22.05 -13.54 -17.43
CA ILE A 154 22.32 -14.78 -18.18
C ILE A 154 23.31 -15.68 -17.44
N ALA A 155 24.29 -15.11 -16.73
CA ALA A 155 25.23 -15.86 -15.91
C ALA A 155 24.51 -16.62 -14.79
N ALA A 156 23.56 -15.97 -14.11
CA ALA A 156 22.71 -16.53 -13.05
C ALA A 156 21.61 -17.49 -13.55
N GLY A 157 21.47 -17.67 -14.87
CA GLY A 157 20.52 -18.63 -15.45
C GLY A 157 19.15 -18.07 -15.76
N CYS A 158 19.03 -16.74 -15.95
CA CYS A 158 17.87 -16.16 -16.61
C CYS A 158 17.69 -16.76 -18.02
N ASP A 159 16.45 -17.00 -18.43
CA ASP A 159 16.10 -17.52 -19.76
C ASP A 159 16.60 -16.57 -20.87
N PRO A 160 17.51 -16.98 -21.76
CA PRO A 160 17.91 -16.15 -22.89
C PRO A 160 16.74 -15.68 -23.78
N ALA A 161 15.62 -16.43 -23.82
CA ALA A 161 14.41 -16.03 -24.53
C ALA A 161 13.61 -14.92 -23.85
N GLY A 162 13.83 -14.69 -22.55
CA GLY A 162 13.20 -13.65 -21.75
C GLY A 162 13.90 -12.28 -21.80
N GLY A 163 15.08 -12.20 -22.41
CA GLY A 163 15.86 -10.97 -22.55
C GLY A 163 15.56 -10.16 -23.84
N PRO A 164 16.30 -9.06 -24.08
CA PRO A 164 17.38 -8.53 -23.25
C PRO A 164 16.90 -8.03 -21.88
N TYR A 165 17.78 -8.09 -20.89
CA TYR A 165 17.51 -7.71 -19.49
C TYR A 165 18.02 -6.29 -19.26
N GLU A 166 17.30 -5.31 -19.80
CA GLU A 166 17.67 -3.89 -19.70
C GLU A 166 17.20 -3.30 -18.36
N GLU A 167 18.05 -2.51 -17.71
CA GLU A 167 17.77 -1.86 -16.43
C GLU A 167 17.32 -2.84 -15.33
N ALA A 168 17.74 -4.10 -15.42
CA ALA A 168 17.37 -5.15 -14.48
C ALA A 168 17.80 -4.78 -13.06
N GLN A 169 16.92 -5.05 -12.09
CA GLN A 169 17.17 -4.73 -10.69
C GLN A 169 16.64 -5.83 -9.78
N MET A 170 17.34 -6.07 -8.67
CA MET A 170 16.86 -6.91 -7.56
C MET A 170 17.09 -6.24 -6.22
N ASP A 171 16.14 -6.40 -5.31
CA ASP A 171 16.16 -5.77 -3.99
C ASP A 171 17.20 -6.43 -3.06
N ALA A 172 17.86 -5.59 -2.26
CA ALA A 172 18.75 -5.96 -1.19
C ALA A 172 18.31 -5.27 0.11
N ILE A 173 18.65 -5.88 1.24
CA ILE A 173 18.58 -5.28 2.56
C ILE A 173 20.00 -4.98 3.00
N VAL A 174 20.28 -3.72 3.34
CA VAL A 174 21.61 -3.25 3.72
C VAL A 174 21.57 -2.73 5.14
N GLU A 175 22.55 -3.09 5.97
CA GLU A 175 22.75 -2.52 7.29
C GLU A 175 23.99 -1.61 7.30
N VAL A 176 23.83 -0.39 7.84
CA VAL A 176 24.92 0.55 8.07
C VAL A 176 25.10 0.88 9.55
N ASP A 177 26.35 1.02 9.97
CA ASP A 177 26.65 1.58 11.29
C ASP A 177 26.33 3.08 11.36
N MET A 178 26.38 3.66 12.56
CA MET A 178 26.11 5.10 12.74
C MET A 178 27.13 6.04 12.07
N LYS A 179 28.23 5.51 11.52
CA LYS A 179 29.22 6.27 10.75
C LYS A 179 28.97 6.16 9.24
N GLY A 180 27.97 5.38 8.81
CA GLY A 180 27.62 5.14 7.41
C GLY A 180 28.43 4.04 6.73
N ASN A 181 29.17 3.20 7.48
CA ASN A 181 29.83 2.04 6.90
C ASN A 181 28.83 0.90 6.70
N VAL A 182 28.82 0.28 5.53
CA VAL A 182 28.06 -0.97 5.29
C VAL A 182 28.71 -2.10 6.09
N ILE A 183 27.93 -2.72 6.96
CA ILE A 183 28.39 -3.78 7.87
C ILE A 183 27.75 -5.14 7.60
N TRP A 184 26.63 -5.16 6.88
CA TRP A 184 25.95 -6.37 6.44
C TRP A 184 25.07 -6.07 5.22
N GLU A 185 24.88 -7.06 4.36
CA GLU A 185 24.00 -6.99 3.20
C GLU A 185 23.47 -8.37 2.87
N TRP A 186 22.17 -8.43 2.54
CA TRP A 186 21.50 -9.60 1.97
C TRP A 186 20.84 -9.21 0.66
N TRP A 187 20.91 -10.06 -0.36
CA TRP A 187 20.46 -9.72 -1.71
C TRP A 187 19.73 -10.88 -2.38
N PHE A 188 18.53 -10.62 -2.93
CA PHE A 188 17.73 -11.65 -3.59
C PHE A 188 18.50 -12.45 -4.66
N PHE A 189 19.42 -11.80 -5.37
CA PHE A 189 20.19 -12.41 -6.44
C PHE A 189 21.09 -13.57 -5.96
N ASP A 190 21.49 -13.58 -4.70
CA ASP A 190 22.30 -14.66 -4.11
C ASP A 190 21.44 -15.91 -3.78
N HIS A 191 20.11 -15.77 -3.77
CA HIS A 191 19.15 -16.81 -3.37
C HIS A 191 18.25 -17.26 -4.53
N VAL A 192 18.73 -17.18 -5.77
CA VAL A 192 17.95 -17.55 -6.96
C VAL A 192 18.13 -19.02 -7.36
N ILE A 193 17.07 -19.63 -7.89
CA ILE A 193 17.04 -21.00 -8.43
C ILE A 193 16.39 -21.00 -9.82
N GLN A 194 16.82 -21.90 -10.71
CA GLN A 194 16.28 -22.02 -12.06
C GLN A 194 16.32 -23.47 -12.59
N ASP A 195 15.48 -23.77 -13.58
CA ASP A 195 15.27 -25.11 -14.15
C ASP A 195 15.46 -25.16 -15.68
N ILE A 196 16.13 -24.16 -16.26
CA ILE A 196 16.32 -23.99 -17.71
C ILE A 196 17.71 -24.49 -18.16
N ASP A 197 18.78 -23.98 -17.56
CA ASP A 197 20.16 -24.27 -17.97
C ASP A 197 20.84 -25.19 -16.96
N PRO A 198 20.98 -26.50 -17.27
CA PRO A 198 21.61 -27.47 -16.37
C PRO A 198 23.12 -27.28 -16.17
N THR A 199 23.75 -26.32 -16.88
CA THR A 199 25.18 -26.02 -16.71
C THR A 199 25.48 -25.00 -15.62
N LYS A 200 24.45 -24.35 -15.05
CA LYS A 200 24.58 -23.34 -13.99
C LYS A 200 24.56 -23.97 -12.61
N GLU A 201 25.26 -23.36 -11.66
CA GLU A 201 25.38 -23.86 -10.28
C GLU A 201 24.03 -23.89 -9.55
N ASN A 202 23.14 -22.95 -9.86
CA ASN A 202 21.81 -22.82 -9.29
C ASN A 202 20.71 -23.56 -10.09
N TYR A 203 21.08 -24.57 -10.87
CA TYR A 203 20.10 -25.45 -11.50
C TYR A 203 19.44 -26.36 -10.46
N VAL A 204 18.12 -26.58 -10.55
CA VAL A 204 17.35 -27.43 -9.63
C VAL A 204 17.94 -28.83 -9.43
N GLY A 205 18.68 -29.36 -10.41
CA GLY A 205 19.31 -30.68 -10.37
C GLY A 205 18.42 -31.80 -10.93
N GLU A 206 19.00 -32.98 -11.12
CA GLU A 206 18.28 -34.12 -11.71
C GLU A 206 17.12 -34.59 -10.82
N GLY A 207 15.93 -34.72 -11.41
CA GLY A 207 14.74 -35.25 -10.73
C GLY A 207 14.06 -34.27 -9.77
N LYS A 208 14.49 -33.00 -9.74
CA LYS A 208 13.92 -31.93 -8.92
C LYS A 208 13.29 -30.84 -9.79
N THR A 209 12.41 -30.04 -9.19
CA THR A 209 11.86 -28.82 -9.80
C THR A 209 12.00 -27.64 -8.84
N ILE A 210 11.51 -26.47 -9.24
CA ILE A 210 11.51 -25.27 -8.38
C ILE A 210 10.75 -25.54 -7.08
N ALA A 211 9.73 -26.41 -7.10
CA ALA A 211 8.94 -26.81 -5.94
C ALA A 211 9.76 -27.43 -4.80
N ASP A 212 10.93 -27.99 -5.09
CA ASP A 212 11.82 -28.59 -4.08
C ASP A 212 12.65 -27.54 -3.32
N TYR A 213 12.58 -26.26 -3.72
CA TYR A 213 13.40 -25.18 -3.17
C TYR A 213 12.55 -23.99 -2.68
N PRO A 214 11.62 -24.18 -1.72
CA PRO A 214 10.78 -23.10 -1.21
C PRO A 214 11.60 -21.95 -0.58
N GLY A 215 12.81 -22.24 -0.08
CA GLY A 215 13.76 -21.27 0.48
C GLY A 215 14.49 -20.38 -0.54
N LYS A 216 14.24 -20.55 -1.85
CA LYS A 216 14.90 -19.79 -2.93
C LYS A 216 13.88 -19.13 -3.87
N LEU A 217 14.33 -18.11 -4.60
CA LEU A 217 13.53 -17.34 -5.56
C LEU A 217 13.65 -17.95 -6.97
N ASN A 218 12.53 -18.27 -7.60
CA ASN A 218 12.53 -18.68 -9.01
C ASN A 218 12.93 -17.49 -9.90
N LEU A 219 14.08 -17.61 -10.58
CA LEU A 219 14.61 -16.57 -11.45
C LEU A 219 13.76 -16.34 -12.71
N ASN A 220 13.08 -17.38 -13.17
CA ASN A 220 12.38 -17.43 -14.45
C ASN A 220 10.86 -17.48 -14.26
N LEU A 221 10.32 -16.52 -13.49
CA LEU A 221 8.88 -16.43 -13.25
C LEU A 221 8.09 -16.33 -14.58
N PRO A 222 7.09 -17.20 -14.82
CA PRO A 222 6.31 -17.18 -16.05
C PRO A 222 5.68 -15.81 -16.35
N GLY A 223 6.06 -15.21 -17.48
CA GLY A 223 5.56 -13.90 -17.92
C GLY A 223 6.03 -12.71 -17.08
N LYS A 224 6.99 -12.91 -16.17
CA LYS A 224 7.59 -11.88 -15.31
C LYS A 224 9.11 -12.07 -15.22
N SER A 225 9.78 -12.02 -16.37
CA SER A 225 11.24 -11.91 -16.46
C SER A 225 11.80 -10.80 -15.56
N VAL A 226 13.04 -10.95 -15.11
CA VAL A 226 13.77 -9.90 -14.38
C VAL A 226 13.74 -8.59 -15.18
N HIS A 227 13.48 -7.47 -14.51
CA HIS A 227 13.42 -6.14 -15.11
C HIS A 227 13.70 -5.09 -14.03
N ARG A 228 13.62 -3.80 -14.39
CA ARG A 228 13.65 -2.71 -13.40
C ARG A 228 12.57 -2.92 -12.35
N ASP A 229 12.94 -2.74 -11.06
CA ASP A 229 12.02 -2.83 -9.94
C ASP A 229 11.20 -4.14 -9.89
N TRP A 230 11.89 -5.28 -10.12
CA TRP A 230 11.25 -6.57 -10.42
C TRP A 230 10.33 -7.08 -9.31
N LEU A 231 10.85 -7.11 -8.08
CA LEU A 231 10.13 -7.66 -6.92
C LEU A 231 9.34 -6.58 -6.19
N HIS A 232 9.88 -5.36 -6.18
CA HIS A 232 9.31 -4.17 -5.56
C HIS A 232 9.10 -4.40 -4.06
N THR A 233 10.21 -4.52 -3.33
CA THR A 233 10.18 -4.61 -1.86
C THR A 233 9.84 -3.26 -1.26
N ASN A 234 8.85 -3.20 -0.36
CA ASN A 234 8.30 -1.92 0.09
C ASN A 234 8.11 -1.78 1.61
N SER A 235 8.33 -2.84 2.37
CA SER A 235 8.47 -2.72 3.82
C SER A 235 9.40 -3.77 4.39
N LEU A 236 9.99 -3.43 5.53
CA LEU A 236 10.85 -4.31 6.32
C LEU A 236 10.57 -4.08 7.80
N ASP A 237 10.78 -5.13 8.58
CA ASP A 237 10.79 -5.09 10.04
C ASP A 237 11.86 -6.04 10.58
N TYR A 238 12.31 -5.81 11.81
CA TYR A 238 13.39 -6.56 12.45
C TYR A 238 12.96 -7.07 13.82
N ASN A 239 13.07 -8.38 14.02
CA ASN A 239 12.78 -9.01 15.30
C ASN A 239 14.07 -9.13 16.13
N GLU A 240 14.21 -8.32 17.17
CA GLU A 240 15.44 -8.31 17.98
C GLU A 240 15.66 -9.59 18.80
N GLU A 241 14.61 -10.34 19.14
CA GLU A 241 14.72 -11.57 19.93
C GLU A 241 15.14 -12.76 19.06
N LEU A 242 14.62 -12.82 17.83
CA LEU A 242 14.97 -13.86 16.87
C LEU A 242 16.24 -13.51 16.06
N ASP A 243 16.62 -12.24 16.01
CA ASP A 243 17.67 -11.70 15.14
C ASP A 243 17.35 -12.02 13.66
N GLN A 244 16.12 -11.71 13.25
CA GLN A 244 15.57 -12.02 11.93
C GLN A 244 14.94 -10.78 11.29
N ILE A 245 14.91 -10.76 9.96
CA ILE A 245 14.31 -9.68 9.18
C ILE A 245 13.13 -10.24 8.39
N VAL A 246 12.00 -9.55 8.42
CA VAL A 246 10.85 -9.80 7.53
C VAL A 246 10.74 -8.64 6.56
N PHE A 247 10.49 -8.93 5.30
CA PHE A 247 10.24 -7.90 4.28
C PHE A 247 9.28 -8.44 3.23
N ASN A 248 8.54 -7.55 2.58
CA ASN A 248 7.56 -7.95 1.58
C ASN A 248 7.83 -7.36 0.19
N ALA A 249 7.60 -8.19 -0.82
CA ALA A 249 7.55 -7.82 -2.22
C ALA A 249 6.09 -7.58 -2.62
N VAL A 250 5.77 -6.38 -3.12
CA VAL A 250 4.42 -5.93 -3.51
C VAL A 250 3.72 -6.91 -4.44
N ASN A 251 4.47 -7.62 -5.27
CA ASN A 251 3.92 -8.55 -6.23
C ASN A 251 3.31 -9.84 -5.60
N GLY A 252 3.40 -9.98 -4.26
CA GLY A 252 2.47 -10.79 -3.48
C GLY A 252 3.11 -11.90 -2.66
N GLU A 253 4.30 -11.66 -2.12
CA GLU A 253 4.94 -12.51 -1.11
C GLU A 253 5.65 -11.65 -0.06
N PHE A 254 5.79 -12.17 1.15
CA PHE A 254 6.82 -11.72 2.10
C PHE A 254 7.74 -12.87 2.47
N TYR A 255 8.92 -12.52 2.98
CA TYR A 255 10.01 -13.44 3.28
C TYR A 255 10.59 -13.14 4.65
N VAL A 256 11.13 -14.16 5.30
CA VAL A 256 11.92 -14.05 6.53
C VAL A 256 13.32 -14.57 6.25
N VAL A 257 14.34 -13.81 6.65
CA VAL A 257 15.75 -14.20 6.52
C VAL A 257 16.47 -14.09 7.87
N ASP A 258 17.53 -14.87 8.00
CA ASP A 258 18.33 -14.95 9.22
C ASP A 258 19.46 -13.92 9.21
N HIS A 259 19.29 -12.83 9.96
CA HIS A 259 20.36 -11.86 10.16
C HIS A 259 21.37 -12.37 11.21
N GLY A 260 20.87 -12.95 12.28
CA GLY A 260 21.66 -13.43 13.40
C GLY A 260 22.65 -14.53 13.03
N ASN A 261 22.33 -15.47 12.17
CA ASN A 261 23.30 -16.48 11.76
C ASN A 261 24.18 -16.04 10.59
N THR A 262 23.94 -14.86 10.01
CA THR A 262 24.72 -14.33 8.88
C THR A 262 25.56 -13.10 9.25
N PHE A 263 25.39 -12.53 10.44
CA PHE A 263 26.17 -11.39 10.92
C PHE A 263 27.40 -11.78 11.76
N ILE A 264 28.60 -11.37 11.33
CA ILE A 264 29.87 -11.57 12.03
C ILE A 264 30.43 -10.22 12.51
N PRO A 265 30.40 -9.93 13.83
CA PRO A 265 30.85 -8.65 14.37
C PRO A 265 32.29 -8.29 13.98
N GLY A 266 32.46 -7.12 13.37
CA GLY A 266 33.77 -6.60 12.97
C GLY A 266 34.33 -7.19 11.67
N ASP A 267 33.57 -8.04 10.97
CA ASP A 267 33.93 -8.60 9.68
C ASP A 267 32.77 -8.47 8.65
N PRO A 268 32.59 -7.28 8.04
CA PRO A 268 31.55 -7.06 7.05
C PRO A 268 31.67 -7.98 5.83
N GLU A 269 32.89 -8.30 5.39
CA GLU A 269 33.12 -9.17 4.23
C GLU A 269 32.64 -10.59 4.50
N ALA A 270 33.00 -11.15 5.66
CA ALA A 270 32.52 -12.47 6.06
C ALA A 270 31.00 -12.48 6.33
N SER A 271 30.45 -11.38 6.86
CA SER A 271 29.01 -11.22 7.06
C SER A 271 28.24 -11.30 5.74
N MET A 272 28.65 -10.51 4.74
CA MET A 272 28.03 -10.52 3.41
C MET A 272 28.20 -11.86 2.70
N ALA A 273 29.37 -12.50 2.82
CA ALA A 273 29.60 -13.82 2.25
C ALA A 273 28.72 -14.91 2.88
N LEU A 274 28.45 -14.81 4.19
CA LEU A 274 27.58 -15.74 4.90
C LEU A 274 26.10 -15.48 4.57
N ALA A 275 25.70 -14.22 4.47
CA ALA A 275 24.37 -13.81 4.04
C ALA A 275 24.06 -14.27 2.60
N ALA A 276 25.04 -14.23 1.69
CA ALA A 276 24.90 -14.71 0.32
C ALA A 276 24.93 -16.25 0.16
N SER A 277 25.19 -17.00 1.25
CA SER A 277 25.23 -18.47 1.22
C SER A 277 23.85 -19.08 1.52
N ASP A 278 23.75 -20.41 1.54
CA ASP A 278 22.52 -21.09 1.97
C ASP A 278 22.07 -20.72 3.41
N ALA A 279 22.96 -20.15 4.22
CA ALA A 279 22.59 -19.62 5.55
C ALA A 279 21.68 -18.38 5.47
N GLY A 280 21.64 -17.66 4.35
CA GLY A 280 20.74 -16.55 4.10
C GLY A 280 19.52 -16.92 3.24
N ASP A 281 19.33 -18.19 2.86
CA ASP A 281 18.09 -18.61 2.19
C ASP A 281 16.86 -18.28 3.06
N PHE A 282 15.68 -18.20 2.44
CA PHE A 282 14.46 -17.86 3.16
C PHE A 282 14.18 -18.90 4.26
N LEU A 283 14.10 -18.45 5.51
CA LEU A 283 13.59 -19.26 6.61
C LEU A 283 12.08 -19.53 6.44
N TYR A 284 11.38 -18.55 5.87
CA TYR A 284 9.96 -18.60 5.62
C TYR A 284 9.58 -17.67 4.48
N ARG A 285 8.50 -18.03 3.77
CA ARG A 285 7.84 -17.16 2.80
C ARG A 285 6.34 -17.39 2.85
N PHE A 286 5.57 -16.36 2.53
CA PHE A 286 4.11 -16.46 2.48
C PHE A 286 3.55 -15.58 1.38
N GLY A 287 2.56 -16.10 0.65
CA GLY A 287 1.73 -15.28 -0.22
C GLY A 287 1.30 -15.95 -1.51
N ASP A 288 2.25 -16.39 -2.35
CA ASP A 288 1.95 -16.85 -3.71
C ASP A 288 2.74 -18.12 -4.05
N PRO A 289 2.25 -19.29 -3.60
CA PRO A 289 3.01 -20.52 -3.71
C PRO A 289 3.33 -20.94 -5.15
N ALA A 290 2.50 -20.50 -6.11
CA ALA A 290 2.68 -20.86 -7.52
C ALA A 290 3.96 -20.28 -8.13
N ARG A 291 4.58 -19.28 -7.49
CA ARG A 291 5.87 -18.71 -7.91
C ARG A 291 7.04 -19.66 -7.73
N TYR A 292 6.89 -20.62 -6.84
CA TYR A 292 7.83 -21.71 -6.62
C TYR A 292 7.17 -23.06 -6.91
N GLU A 293 6.26 -23.08 -7.89
CA GLU A 293 5.61 -24.29 -8.40
C GLU A 293 4.84 -25.12 -7.35
N GLN A 294 4.45 -24.48 -6.24
CA GLN A 294 3.57 -25.10 -5.25
C GLN A 294 2.15 -24.50 -5.33
N GLY A 295 1.11 -25.31 -5.17
CA GLY A 295 -0.27 -24.83 -5.24
C GLY A 295 -0.70 -24.29 -6.62
N GLU A 296 -1.92 -23.79 -6.68
CA GLU A 296 -2.58 -23.37 -7.93
C GLU A 296 -2.38 -21.87 -8.20
N PRO A 297 -1.98 -21.46 -9.42
CA PRO A 297 -1.85 -20.05 -9.77
C PRO A 297 -3.22 -19.37 -9.92
N PRO A 298 -3.26 -18.02 -9.85
CA PRO A 298 -4.43 -17.26 -10.28
C PRO A 298 -4.86 -17.62 -11.71
N SER A 299 -6.17 -17.67 -11.97
CA SER A 299 -6.71 -18.08 -13.28
C SER A 299 -8.01 -17.36 -13.64
N LEU A 300 -8.35 -17.37 -14.93
CA LEU A 300 -9.61 -16.85 -15.48
C LEU A 300 -10.41 -17.98 -16.12
N SER A 301 -11.73 -17.98 -15.92
CA SER A 301 -12.63 -18.94 -16.56
C SER A 301 -12.65 -18.77 -18.08
N GLN A 302 -12.93 -19.88 -18.80
CA GLN A 302 -12.96 -19.89 -20.27
C GLN A 302 -14.00 -18.93 -20.88
N ASP A 303 -15.06 -18.61 -20.15
CA ASP A 303 -16.09 -17.66 -20.56
C ASP A 303 -15.78 -16.20 -20.15
N TRP A 304 -14.60 -15.96 -19.56
CA TRP A 304 -14.10 -14.65 -19.13
C TRP A 304 -14.97 -13.98 -18.05
N THR A 305 -15.79 -14.75 -17.33
CA THR A 305 -16.73 -14.22 -16.33
C THR A 305 -16.26 -14.34 -14.87
N ARG A 306 -15.26 -15.19 -14.59
CA ARG A 306 -14.80 -15.48 -13.23
C ARG A 306 -13.28 -15.56 -13.14
N THR A 307 -12.73 -14.93 -12.12
CA THR A 307 -11.34 -15.11 -11.71
C THR A 307 -11.24 -16.00 -10.47
N SER A 308 -10.11 -16.69 -10.33
CA SER A 308 -9.68 -17.38 -9.12
C SER A 308 -8.35 -16.79 -8.68
N THR A 309 -8.18 -16.62 -7.37
CA THR A 309 -6.88 -16.27 -6.78
C THR A 309 -5.96 -17.50 -6.69
N GLY A 310 -6.47 -18.70 -6.95
CA GLY A 310 -5.73 -19.95 -6.71
C GLY A 310 -5.38 -20.06 -5.23
N ASN A 311 -4.11 -20.33 -4.94
CA ASN A 311 -3.56 -20.30 -3.60
C ASN A 311 -2.90 -18.96 -3.22
N LYS A 312 -2.93 -17.94 -4.09
CA LYS A 312 -2.42 -16.60 -3.77
C LYS A 312 -3.24 -15.93 -2.66
N GLN A 313 -2.57 -15.49 -1.61
CA GLN A 313 -3.15 -14.94 -0.38
C GLN A 313 -3.01 -13.41 -0.29
N ILE A 314 -1.86 -12.87 -0.69
CA ILE A 314 -1.57 -11.43 -0.64
C ILE A 314 -1.17 -10.88 -2.01
N GLY A 315 -1.42 -9.58 -2.19
CA GLY A 315 -1.03 -8.86 -3.39
C GLY A 315 -1.14 -7.36 -3.17
N GLY A 316 -0.14 -6.65 -3.68
CA GLY A 316 0.00 -5.22 -3.49
C GLY A 316 0.33 -4.82 -2.06
N SER A 317 0.66 -5.78 -1.19
CA SER A 317 0.71 -5.59 0.27
C SER A 317 1.78 -4.61 0.71
N HIS A 318 1.58 -4.05 1.90
CA HIS A 318 2.48 -3.10 2.55
C HIS A 318 2.56 -3.40 4.05
N ASP A 319 3.64 -2.91 4.66
CA ASP A 319 3.81 -2.80 6.11
C ASP A 319 3.74 -4.15 6.84
N VAL A 320 4.48 -5.14 6.31
CA VAL A 320 4.70 -6.38 7.04
C VAL A 320 5.54 -6.10 8.27
N GLN A 321 5.11 -6.62 9.41
CA GLN A 321 5.80 -6.48 10.68
C GLN A 321 5.53 -7.70 11.55
N TRP A 322 6.41 -7.96 12.51
CA TRP A 322 6.04 -8.78 13.65
C TRP A 322 5.11 -8.00 14.57
N ILE A 323 4.20 -8.72 15.23
CA ILE A 323 3.50 -8.19 16.39
C ILE A 323 4.47 -8.22 17.57
N ASP A 324 4.73 -7.04 18.15
CA ASP A 324 5.72 -6.85 19.21
C ASP A 324 5.46 -7.70 20.47
N PRO A 325 6.53 -8.01 21.23
CA PRO A 325 6.40 -8.67 22.53
C PRO A 325 5.41 -8.00 23.48
N GLY A 326 4.59 -8.80 24.15
CA GLY A 326 3.56 -8.35 25.09
C GLY A 326 2.24 -7.91 24.45
N LEU A 327 2.13 -7.91 23.12
CA LEU A 327 0.89 -7.60 22.41
C LEU A 327 0.09 -8.88 22.07
N PRO A 328 -1.24 -8.80 21.94
CA PRO A 328 -2.04 -9.92 21.44
C PRO A 328 -1.60 -10.34 20.03
N GLY A 329 -1.17 -11.60 19.89
CA GLY A 329 -0.59 -12.12 18.65
C GLY A 329 0.93 -11.99 18.56
N GLU A 330 1.63 -11.69 19.67
CA GLU A 330 3.10 -11.63 19.76
C GLU A 330 3.79 -12.72 18.91
N GLY A 331 4.75 -12.29 18.09
CA GLY A 331 5.52 -13.17 17.20
C GLY A 331 4.80 -13.60 15.92
N HIS A 332 3.49 -13.36 15.79
CA HIS A 332 2.80 -13.45 14.51
C HIS A 332 3.20 -12.28 13.60
N PHE A 333 2.90 -12.39 12.31
CA PHE A 333 3.02 -11.28 11.37
C PHE A 333 1.71 -10.51 11.28
N LEU A 334 1.80 -9.19 11.12
CA LEU A 334 0.71 -8.32 10.75
C LEU A 334 1.02 -7.65 9.41
N ILE A 335 0.05 -7.55 8.51
CA ILE A 335 0.26 -6.97 7.20
C ILE A 335 -1.00 -6.29 6.66
N PHE A 336 -0.81 -5.14 5.99
CA PHE A 336 -1.85 -4.52 5.18
C PHE A 336 -1.82 -5.14 3.77
N ASN A 337 -2.81 -5.95 3.45
CA ASN A 337 -2.98 -6.53 2.12
C ASN A 337 -3.90 -5.63 1.28
N ASN A 338 -3.30 -4.78 0.44
CA ASN A 338 -4.02 -3.85 -0.41
C ASN A 338 -5.04 -4.54 -1.32
N GLY A 339 -4.77 -5.79 -1.70
CA GLY A 339 -5.62 -6.60 -2.58
C GLY A 339 -5.40 -6.31 -4.06
N HIS A 340 -4.44 -5.45 -4.40
CA HIS A 340 -3.94 -5.29 -5.76
C HIS A 340 -3.23 -6.59 -6.19
N TYR A 341 -3.24 -6.99 -7.46
CA TYR A 341 -2.66 -8.26 -7.91
C TYR A 341 -3.21 -9.56 -7.27
N LEU A 342 -4.28 -9.51 -6.48
CA LEU A 342 -4.98 -10.72 -6.02
C LEU A 342 -5.89 -11.32 -7.08
N PHE A 343 -6.14 -10.62 -8.19
CA PHE A 343 -7.04 -11.06 -9.26
C PHE A 343 -8.50 -11.26 -8.79
N GLU A 344 -8.92 -10.54 -7.74
CA GLU A 344 -10.31 -10.54 -7.32
C GLU A 344 -11.17 -9.69 -8.25
N ARG A 345 -12.39 -10.17 -8.57
CA ARG A 345 -13.34 -9.46 -9.43
C ARG A 345 -13.65 -8.04 -8.93
N THR A 346 -13.72 -7.86 -7.63
CA THR A 346 -13.90 -6.55 -7.01
C THR A 346 -12.80 -6.39 -5.97
N PRO A 347 -11.83 -5.48 -6.16
CA PRO A 347 -10.75 -5.26 -5.22
C PRO A 347 -11.26 -4.82 -3.85
N GLN A 348 -10.49 -5.16 -2.81
CA GLN A 348 -10.71 -4.75 -1.43
C GLN A 348 -9.39 -4.92 -0.68
N SER A 349 -9.15 -4.05 0.31
CA SER A 349 -8.04 -4.19 1.23
C SER A 349 -8.42 -5.05 2.44
N TYR A 350 -7.44 -5.79 2.95
CA TYR A 350 -7.56 -6.68 4.09
C TYR A 350 -6.43 -6.40 5.06
N ILE A 351 -6.66 -6.59 6.35
CA ILE A 351 -5.59 -6.76 7.32
C ILE A 351 -5.52 -8.23 7.66
N PHE A 352 -4.33 -8.81 7.61
CA PHE A 352 -4.11 -10.19 8.01
C PHE A 352 -3.16 -10.25 9.20
N GLU A 353 -3.55 -11.04 10.20
CA GLU A 353 -2.62 -11.60 11.17
C GLU A 353 -2.27 -13.02 10.73
N ILE A 354 -0.98 -13.33 10.69
CA ILE A 354 -0.45 -14.57 10.13
C ILE A 354 0.45 -15.23 11.15
N ASN A 355 0.06 -16.41 11.64
CA ASN A 355 0.93 -17.28 12.41
C ASN A 355 1.62 -18.27 11.46
N GLY A 356 2.91 -18.03 11.17
CA GLY A 356 3.71 -18.86 10.27
C GLY A 356 4.08 -20.24 10.82
N PHE A 357 3.70 -20.56 12.06
CA PHE A 357 4.06 -21.81 12.74
C PHE A 357 2.95 -22.86 12.73
N ILE A 358 1.78 -22.51 12.19
CA ILE A 358 0.61 -23.41 12.12
C ILE A 358 0.82 -24.50 11.08
N ASP A 359 0.60 -25.76 11.48
CA ASP A 359 0.64 -26.95 10.64
C ASP A 359 -0.73 -27.35 10.03
N ALA A 360 -0.76 -28.50 9.36
CA ALA A 360 -1.96 -29.04 8.73
C ALA A 360 -3.10 -29.34 9.73
N GLU A 361 -2.77 -29.64 10.97
CA GLU A 361 -3.70 -29.92 12.07
C GLU A 361 -4.21 -28.64 12.75
N GLY A 362 -3.63 -27.49 12.43
CA GLY A 362 -3.95 -26.21 13.08
C GLY A 362 -3.18 -26.01 14.38
N VAL A 363 -2.08 -26.74 14.58
CA VAL A 363 -1.23 -26.68 15.78
C VAL A 363 -0.05 -25.76 15.50
N ASP A 364 0.25 -24.89 16.46
CA ASP A 364 1.49 -24.11 16.46
C ASP A 364 2.67 -25.03 16.81
N THR A 365 3.58 -25.21 15.87
CA THR A 365 4.75 -26.10 16.00
C THR A 365 5.97 -25.41 16.61
N GLY A 366 5.92 -24.08 16.80
CA GLY A 366 7.07 -23.26 17.15
C GLY A 366 8.15 -23.15 16.07
N ASN A 367 7.90 -23.64 14.85
CA ASN A 367 8.82 -23.58 13.72
C ASN A 367 8.06 -23.14 12.47
N TYR A 368 8.72 -22.44 11.55
CA TYR A 368 8.07 -22.03 10.30
C TYR A 368 7.59 -23.25 9.50
N VAL A 369 6.31 -23.23 9.13
CA VAL A 369 5.68 -24.25 8.30
C VAL A 369 5.45 -23.66 6.91
N ASN A 370 5.94 -24.35 5.88
CA ASN A 370 5.69 -23.96 4.49
C ASN A 370 4.17 -23.85 4.22
N PRO A 371 3.65 -22.72 3.70
CA PRO A 371 2.21 -22.45 3.70
C PRO A 371 1.33 -23.51 3.01
N PRO A 372 1.75 -24.14 1.89
CA PRO A 372 1.00 -25.25 1.30
C PRO A 372 0.82 -26.45 2.23
N ASP A 373 1.79 -26.73 3.11
CA ASP A 373 1.75 -27.84 4.07
C ASP A 373 0.81 -27.54 5.24
N ALA A 374 0.70 -26.28 5.67
CA ALA A 374 -0.33 -25.85 6.63
C ALA A 374 -1.76 -26.02 6.05
N GLY A 375 -1.87 -25.91 4.73
CA GLY A 375 -3.11 -26.10 4.01
C GLY A 375 -4.09 -24.91 4.10
N TYR A 376 -5.26 -25.11 3.51
CA TYR A 376 -6.23 -24.04 3.26
C TYR A 376 -7.63 -24.42 3.70
N TYR A 377 -8.43 -23.42 4.10
CA TYR A 377 -9.87 -23.55 4.27
C TYR A 377 -10.63 -22.69 3.25
N LYS A 378 -11.87 -23.05 2.95
CA LYS A 378 -12.70 -22.32 1.99
C LYS A 378 -13.48 -21.22 2.70
N LEU A 379 -13.10 -19.97 2.51
CA LEU A 379 -13.85 -18.82 3.01
C LEU A 379 -15.06 -18.56 2.09
N GLN A 380 -16.24 -18.45 2.70
CA GLN A 380 -17.49 -18.13 2.00
C GLN A 380 -17.84 -16.65 2.21
N PRO A 381 -18.10 -15.88 1.14
CA PRO A 381 -18.49 -14.48 1.28
C PRO A 381 -19.90 -14.38 1.89
N ILE A 382 -20.07 -13.54 2.91
CA ILE A 382 -21.33 -13.38 3.65
C ILE A 382 -22.47 -12.90 2.73
N LEU A 383 -22.18 -11.98 1.80
CA LEU A 383 -23.15 -11.41 0.86
C LEU A 383 -22.57 -11.31 -0.56
N GLN A 384 -22.46 -12.46 -1.23
CA GLN A 384 -21.95 -12.55 -2.61
C GLN A 384 -22.68 -11.62 -3.59
N ARG A 385 -24.02 -11.49 -3.47
CA ARG A 385 -24.81 -10.64 -4.38
C ARG A 385 -24.42 -9.16 -4.30
N SER A 386 -24.09 -8.68 -3.12
CA SER A 386 -23.82 -7.25 -2.87
C SER A 386 -22.34 -6.90 -3.00
N THR A 387 -21.45 -7.86 -2.72
CA THR A 387 -20.00 -7.64 -2.72
C THR A 387 -19.33 -8.14 -4.00
N HIS A 388 -20.01 -8.95 -4.82
CA HIS A 388 -19.44 -9.67 -5.96
C HIS A 388 -18.19 -10.52 -5.62
N LYS A 389 -17.96 -10.81 -4.34
CA LYS A 389 -16.90 -11.71 -3.87
C LYS A 389 -17.35 -13.16 -4.06
N PHE A 390 -16.40 -14.03 -4.44
CA PHE A 390 -16.61 -15.47 -4.55
C PHE A 390 -15.90 -16.20 -3.41
N SER A 391 -16.22 -17.47 -3.21
CA SER A 391 -15.48 -18.29 -2.26
C SER A 391 -14.02 -18.38 -2.68
N LYS A 392 -13.09 -18.26 -1.73
CA LYS A 392 -11.64 -18.38 -1.96
C LYS A 392 -10.99 -19.33 -0.96
N LEU A 393 -9.83 -19.89 -1.32
CA LEU A 393 -8.98 -20.64 -0.40
C LEU A 393 -8.16 -19.66 0.42
N ILE A 394 -8.24 -19.79 1.74
CA ILE A 394 -7.49 -19.01 2.72
C ILE A 394 -6.53 -19.94 3.45
N SER A 395 -5.26 -19.54 3.56
CA SER A 395 -4.28 -20.30 4.33
C SER A 395 -4.74 -20.42 5.78
N LYS A 396 -4.58 -21.60 6.39
CA LYS A 396 -4.86 -21.79 7.82
C LYS A 396 -3.96 -20.95 8.73
N GLN A 397 -2.82 -20.49 8.21
CA GLN A 397 -1.90 -19.60 8.91
C GLN A 397 -2.44 -18.18 9.05
N ILE A 398 -3.46 -17.78 8.28
CA ILE A 398 -4.17 -16.52 8.51
C ILE A 398 -5.15 -16.74 9.66
N VAL A 399 -4.79 -16.25 10.85
CA VAL A 399 -5.51 -16.50 12.11
C VAL A 399 -6.50 -15.38 12.46
N TRP A 400 -6.33 -14.19 11.87
CA TRP A 400 -7.29 -13.10 11.97
C TRP A 400 -7.34 -12.30 10.66
N ILE A 401 -8.55 -11.86 10.30
CA ILE A 401 -8.82 -11.06 9.11
C ILE A 401 -9.73 -9.90 9.49
N TYR A 402 -9.30 -8.68 9.14
CA TYR A 402 -10.20 -7.53 9.11
C TYR A 402 -10.42 -7.05 7.68
N ASN A 403 -11.69 -6.79 7.37
CA ASN A 403 -12.11 -6.16 6.13
C ASN A 403 -13.42 -5.41 6.34
N SER A 404 -13.65 -4.40 5.52
CA SER A 404 -14.89 -3.62 5.53
C SER A 404 -16.03 -4.43 4.93
N LYS A 405 -17.27 -4.15 5.35
CA LYS A 405 -18.47 -4.77 4.74
C LYS A 405 -18.69 -4.29 3.30
N SER A 406 -18.38 -3.02 3.04
CA SER A 406 -18.27 -2.45 1.69
C SER A 406 -16.85 -2.66 1.19
N ASN A 407 -16.67 -3.23 -0.01
CA ASN A 407 -15.34 -3.47 -0.57
C ASN A 407 -14.47 -2.20 -0.67
N GLN A 408 -15.11 -1.03 -0.77
CA GLN A 408 -14.45 0.26 -0.93
C GLN A 408 -14.32 1.05 0.39
N GLY A 409 -14.66 0.46 1.54
CA GLY A 409 -14.71 1.22 2.79
C GLY A 409 -13.36 1.73 3.31
N PHE A 410 -12.26 1.09 2.93
CA PHE A 410 -10.89 1.57 3.19
C PHE A 410 -9.92 1.08 2.10
N PHE A 411 -10.43 0.85 0.87
CA PHE A 411 -9.61 0.25 -0.17
C PHE A 411 -8.46 1.20 -0.56
N SER A 412 -7.23 0.79 -0.26
CA SER A 412 -6.02 1.50 -0.67
C SER A 412 -5.28 0.66 -1.69
N HIS A 413 -5.17 1.14 -2.92
CA HIS A 413 -4.52 0.39 -4.00
C HIS A 413 -2.98 0.47 -3.95
N VAL A 414 -2.43 1.37 -3.13
CA VAL A 414 -1.00 1.60 -2.90
C VAL A 414 -0.77 2.14 -1.48
N GLY A 415 0.45 2.04 -0.97
CA GLY A 415 0.79 2.47 0.38
C GLY A 415 0.05 1.64 1.44
N ALA A 416 -0.16 2.27 2.58
CA ALA A 416 -0.87 1.83 3.78
C ALA A 416 0.07 1.33 4.86
N GLY A 417 -0.47 1.35 6.08
CA GLY A 417 0.21 0.86 7.26
C GLY A 417 -0.76 0.23 8.25
N VAL A 418 -0.22 -0.55 9.16
CA VAL A 418 -0.98 -1.24 10.20
C VAL A 418 -0.15 -1.31 11.47
N GLN A 419 -0.79 -1.36 12.64
CA GLN A 419 -0.10 -1.57 13.91
C GLN A 419 -1.02 -2.25 14.92
N ARG A 420 -0.54 -3.30 15.60
CA ARG A 420 -1.24 -3.87 16.77
C ARG A 420 -0.99 -2.96 17.99
N LEU A 421 -2.02 -2.69 18.78
CA LEU A 421 -1.95 -1.80 19.95
C LEU A 421 -2.01 -2.60 21.27
N PRO A 422 -1.51 -2.05 22.39
CA PRO A 422 -1.47 -2.74 23.69
C PRO A 422 -2.81 -3.19 24.27
N ASN A 423 -3.93 -2.53 23.94
CA ASN A 423 -5.27 -2.98 24.33
C ASN A 423 -5.83 -4.09 23.42
N GLY A 424 -5.05 -4.57 22.45
CA GLY A 424 -5.44 -5.57 21.45
C GLY A 424 -6.07 -4.98 20.19
N ASN A 425 -6.35 -3.68 20.14
CA ASN A 425 -6.88 -3.04 18.95
C ASN A 425 -5.85 -3.01 17.82
N THR A 426 -6.30 -2.66 16.62
CA THR A 426 -5.44 -2.49 15.44
C THR A 426 -5.64 -1.08 14.88
N LEU A 427 -4.56 -0.31 14.81
CA LEU A 427 -4.50 0.95 14.06
C LEU A 427 -4.25 0.61 12.59
N ILE A 428 -5.00 1.25 11.70
CA ILE A 428 -4.96 1.02 10.25
C ILE A 428 -4.85 2.38 9.57
N CYS A 429 -3.89 2.50 8.65
CA CYS A 429 -3.74 3.65 7.78
C CYS A 429 -4.05 3.25 6.34
N ALA A 430 -5.22 3.61 5.83
CA ALA A 430 -5.58 3.45 4.43
C ALA A 430 -5.09 4.67 3.63
N SER A 431 -3.97 4.50 2.92
CA SER A 431 -3.20 5.61 2.39
C SER A 431 -3.93 6.50 1.40
N THR A 432 -4.61 5.93 0.41
CA THR A 432 -5.12 6.71 -0.75
C THR A 432 -6.16 7.75 -0.39
N GLU A 433 -6.76 7.65 0.79
CA GLU A 433 -7.79 8.56 1.31
C GLU A 433 -7.35 9.26 2.59
N GLY A 434 -6.06 9.17 2.97
CA GLY A 434 -5.52 9.74 4.20
C GLY A 434 -6.30 9.31 5.45
N HIS A 435 -6.87 8.11 5.42
CA HIS A 435 -7.80 7.60 6.43
C HIS A 435 -7.05 6.75 7.44
N ILE A 436 -7.02 7.22 8.69
CA ILE A 436 -6.37 6.53 9.81
C ILE A 436 -7.47 6.18 10.81
N PHE A 437 -7.59 4.91 11.16
CA PHE A 437 -8.64 4.47 12.07
C PHE A 437 -8.19 3.29 12.92
N GLU A 438 -8.89 3.09 14.03
CA GLU A 438 -8.61 2.06 15.01
C GLU A 438 -9.82 1.14 15.15
N VAL A 439 -9.58 -0.17 15.16
CA VAL A 439 -10.63 -1.18 15.37
C VAL A 439 -10.29 -2.12 16.52
N THR A 440 -11.33 -2.56 17.22
CA THR A 440 -11.24 -3.63 18.22
C THR A 440 -10.91 -4.99 17.58
N PRO A 441 -10.49 -6.01 18.35
CA PRO A 441 -10.33 -7.37 17.84
C PRO A 441 -11.57 -7.93 17.13
N GLU A 442 -12.76 -7.50 17.57
CA GLU A 442 -14.06 -7.85 17.00
C GLU A 442 -14.40 -7.06 15.72
N GLY A 443 -13.58 -6.09 15.34
CA GLY A 443 -13.75 -5.25 14.14
C GLY A 443 -14.69 -4.07 14.32
N GLU A 444 -14.96 -3.66 15.56
CA GLU A 444 -15.73 -2.43 15.84
C GLU A 444 -14.82 -1.20 15.77
N LEU A 445 -15.28 -0.12 15.15
CA LEU A 445 -14.57 1.17 15.11
C LEU A 445 -14.43 1.75 16.52
N ALA A 446 -13.23 2.20 16.86
CA ALA A 446 -12.89 2.81 18.15
C ALA A 446 -12.43 4.28 18.00
N TRP A 447 -11.73 4.60 16.91
CA TRP A 447 -11.22 5.94 16.61
C TRP A 447 -11.06 6.13 15.09
N GLU A 448 -11.28 7.34 14.58
CA GLU A 448 -11.20 7.64 13.14
C GLU A 448 -10.74 9.07 12.89
N TYR A 449 -9.77 9.23 11.99
CA TYR A 449 -9.19 10.50 11.59
C TYR A 449 -8.92 10.53 10.09
N ILE A 450 -9.20 11.66 9.46
CA ILE A 450 -8.92 11.90 8.03
C ILE A 450 -7.90 13.03 7.90
N SER A 451 -6.77 12.79 7.22
CA SER A 451 -5.76 13.83 6.99
C SER A 451 -6.35 15.05 6.26
N PRO A 452 -6.20 16.27 6.80
CA PRO A 452 -6.66 17.49 6.15
C PRO A 452 -5.67 18.06 5.13
N VAL A 453 -4.48 17.46 5.00
CA VAL A 453 -3.41 17.96 4.13
C VAL A 453 -3.63 17.38 2.72
N ILE A 454 -3.94 18.26 1.76
CA ILE A 454 -4.13 17.91 0.35
C ILE A 454 -3.01 18.46 -0.53
N GLU A 455 -2.66 17.71 -1.56
CA GLU A 455 -1.80 18.13 -2.66
C GLU A 455 -2.62 18.91 -3.71
N GLU A 456 -2.30 20.18 -3.95
CA GLU A 456 -3.11 21.06 -4.82
C GLU A 456 -2.94 20.77 -6.32
N LYS A 457 -1.87 20.06 -6.71
CA LYS A 457 -1.62 19.66 -8.09
C LYS A 457 -1.05 18.25 -8.10
N LEU A 458 -1.79 17.28 -8.64
CA LEU A 458 -1.12 16.12 -9.20
C LEU A 458 -0.24 16.64 -10.35
N GLY A 459 1.07 16.60 -10.16
CA GLY A 459 2.01 16.80 -11.25
C GLY A 459 1.74 15.79 -12.37
N ASP A 460 2.05 16.18 -13.61
CA ASP A 460 2.30 15.23 -14.68
C ASP A 460 3.34 14.22 -14.15
N ILE A 461 3.07 12.91 -14.19
CA ILE A 461 3.92 11.89 -13.53
C ILE A 461 5.39 11.96 -14.02
N ASP A 462 5.58 12.54 -15.21
CA ASP A 462 6.86 12.71 -15.91
C ASP A 462 7.56 14.05 -15.64
N LYS A 463 6.99 14.94 -14.81
CA LYS A 463 7.58 16.26 -14.54
C LYS A 463 7.52 16.63 -13.06
N PRO A 464 8.67 16.88 -12.40
CA PRO A 464 8.67 17.43 -11.06
C PRO A 464 8.10 18.85 -11.11
N VAL A 465 6.84 18.99 -10.69
CA VAL A 465 6.21 20.28 -10.38
C VAL A 465 6.42 20.50 -8.89
N ALA A 466 6.78 21.72 -8.49
CA ALA A 466 6.76 22.09 -7.07
C ALA A 466 5.38 21.77 -6.50
N VAL A 467 5.33 20.85 -5.55
CA VAL A 467 4.09 20.38 -4.94
C VAL A 467 3.66 21.40 -3.91
N ASN A 468 2.49 22.00 -4.10
CA ASN A 468 1.88 22.84 -3.09
C ASN A 468 0.94 21.99 -2.24
N TYR A 469 1.01 22.14 -0.92
CA TYR A 469 0.09 21.52 0.02
C TYR A 469 -0.87 22.56 0.59
N LYS A 470 -2.11 22.13 0.83
CA LYS A 470 -3.16 22.94 1.45
C LYS A 470 -3.82 22.15 2.56
N ILE A 471 -4.16 22.83 3.64
CA ILE A 471 -5.00 22.28 4.70
C ILE A 471 -6.46 22.59 4.35
N VAL A 472 -7.31 21.57 4.32
CA VAL A 472 -8.75 21.70 4.06
C VAL A 472 -9.58 21.11 5.18
N GLU A 473 -10.70 21.76 5.46
CA GLU A 473 -11.69 21.30 6.45
C GLU A 473 -12.62 20.22 5.89
N VAL A 474 -12.74 20.16 4.56
CA VAL A 474 -13.58 19.22 3.83
C VAL A 474 -12.79 18.80 2.60
N ILE A 475 -12.61 17.50 2.43
CA ILE A 475 -12.09 16.92 1.18
C ILE A 475 -13.16 17.10 0.12
N PRO A 476 -12.89 17.85 -0.97
CA PRO A 476 -13.83 17.93 -2.09
C PRO A 476 -13.78 16.63 -2.90
N ASP A 477 -14.70 16.47 -3.84
CA ASP A 477 -14.60 15.40 -4.84
C ASP A 477 -13.25 15.55 -5.58
N SER A 478 -12.32 14.64 -5.28
CA SER A 478 -10.90 14.73 -5.62
C SER A 478 -10.40 13.37 -6.09
N TYR A 479 -9.27 13.37 -6.80
CA TYR A 479 -8.62 12.12 -7.15
C TYR A 479 -8.16 11.36 -5.89
N PRO A 480 -8.09 10.02 -5.95
CA PRO A 480 -7.35 9.25 -4.96
C PRO A 480 -5.94 9.82 -4.79
N THR A 481 -5.34 9.59 -3.63
CA THR A 481 -4.00 10.06 -3.22
C THR A 481 -3.84 11.56 -3.02
N THR A 482 -4.88 12.39 -3.22
CA THR A 482 -4.79 13.83 -2.97
C THR A 482 -4.45 14.17 -1.51
N ASN A 483 -4.93 13.41 -0.52
CA ASN A 483 -4.62 13.60 0.90
C ASN A 483 -3.81 12.45 1.50
N MET A 484 -2.95 11.82 0.70
CA MET A 484 -2.30 10.56 1.05
C MET A 484 -1.48 10.64 2.35
N VAL A 485 -1.61 9.61 3.19
CA VAL A 485 -0.76 9.34 4.35
C VAL A 485 -0.16 7.95 4.17
N ARG A 486 1.17 7.80 4.14
CA ARG A 486 1.78 6.48 3.82
C ARG A 486 1.70 5.47 4.95
N SER A 487 1.89 5.93 6.18
CA SER A 487 1.81 5.11 7.39
C SER A 487 1.42 5.99 8.57
N ALA A 488 0.93 5.37 9.63
CA ALA A 488 0.65 6.02 10.90
C ALA A 488 0.95 5.06 12.05
N TYR A 489 1.44 5.60 13.17
CA TYR A 489 1.79 4.83 14.37
C TYR A 489 1.21 5.50 15.61
N ARG A 490 0.64 4.73 16.54
CA ARG A 490 0.13 5.19 17.82
C ARG A 490 1.11 4.81 18.92
N TYR A 491 1.64 5.82 19.61
CA TYR A 491 2.53 5.66 20.76
C TYR A 491 1.75 5.89 22.05
N GLY A 492 1.93 4.98 23.02
CA GLY A 492 1.37 5.15 24.36
C GLY A 492 1.91 6.41 25.07
N PRO A 493 1.17 7.03 26.00
CA PRO A 493 1.65 8.21 26.73
C PRO A 493 2.92 7.96 27.55
N ASP A 494 3.19 6.71 27.88
CA ASP A 494 4.37 6.22 28.61
C ASP A 494 5.52 5.77 27.71
N HIS A 495 5.37 5.87 26.38
CA HIS A 495 6.41 5.49 25.44
C HIS A 495 7.70 6.31 25.68
N PRO A 496 8.90 5.68 25.72
CA PRO A 496 10.16 6.37 26.04
C PRO A 496 10.43 7.63 25.21
N ALA A 497 10.06 7.60 23.92
CA ALA A 497 10.21 8.73 23.00
C ALA A 497 9.50 10.02 23.45
N LEU A 498 8.45 9.90 24.27
CA LEU A 498 7.63 11.02 24.75
C LEU A 498 8.05 11.49 26.16
N ALA A 499 8.93 10.75 26.83
CA ALA A 499 9.32 11.04 28.21
C ALA A 499 9.99 12.42 28.32
N GLY A 500 9.44 13.29 29.17
CA GLY A 500 9.97 14.64 29.41
C GLY A 500 9.77 15.64 28.28
N LYS A 501 9.02 15.28 27.22
CA LYS A 501 8.69 16.18 26.11
C LYS A 501 7.50 17.08 26.45
N ASP A 502 7.42 18.24 25.80
CA ASP A 502 6.23 19.09 25.88
C ASP A 502 5.13 18.52 24.98
N LEU A 503 4.10 17.96 25.61
CA LEU A 503 2.95 17.35 24.94
C LEU A 503 1.73 18.27 24.91
N THR A 504 1.91 19.58 25.14
CA THR A 504 0.80 20.56 25.17
C THR A 504 0.11 20.65 23.81
N PRO A 505 -1.21 20.40 23.72
CA PRO A 505 -1.98 20.55 22.48
C PRO A 505 -1.92 21.97 21.92
N ARG A 506 -1.74 22.10 20.60
CA ARG A 506 -1.59 23.36 19.86
C ARG A 506 -2.77 23.65 18.92
N GLY A 507 -3.90 22.99 19.15
CA GLY A 507 -5.09 23.01 18.28
C GLY A 507 -4.95 22.09 17.07
N THR A 508 -6.00 21.95 16.27
CA THR A 508 -5.99 21.10 15.08
C THR A 508 -5.31 21.78 13.89
N LEU A 509 -4.98 21.02 12.84
CA LEU A 509 -4.38 21.54 11.61
C LEU A 509 -5.29 22.57 10.93
N THR A 510 -6.59 22.32 10.91
CA THR A 510 -7.59 23.23 10.32
C THR A 510 -7.91 24.44 11.21
N GLY A 511 -7.49 24.39 12.49
CA GLY A 511 -7.87 25.38 13.50
C GLY A 511 -9.32 25.26 13.98
N LYS A 512 -10.05 24.21 13.59
CA LYS A 512 -11.40 23.92 14.08
C LYS A 512 -11.37 22.99 15.28
N PRO A 513 -12.23 23.20 16.29
CA PRO A 513 -12.41 22.19 17.33
C PRO A 513 -12.89 20.87 16.70
N PRO A 514 -12.51 19.71 17.28
CA PRO A 514 -12.87 18.41 16.74
C PRO A 514 -14.39 18.28 16.53
N SER A 515 -14.80 17.92 15.31
CA SER A 515 -16.22 17.69 14.99
C SER A 515 -16.60 16.24 15.28
N LEU A 516 -16.60 15.86 16.56
CA LEU A 516 -17.04 14.54 16.98
C LEU A 516 -18.49 14.33 16.54
N THR A 517 -18.74 13.27 15.78
CA THR A 517 -20.10 12.80 15.47
C THR A 517 -20.68 12.08 16.70
N GLY A 518 -20.84 12.82 17.80
CA GLY A 518 -21.38 12.33 19.07
C GLY A 518 -22.91 12.30 19.14
N ASP A 519 -23.63 12.74 18.11
CA ASP A 519 -25.08 12.56 18.07
C ASP A 519 -25.41 11.16 17.54
N THR A 520 -25.87 10.32 18.45
CA THR A 520 -26.35 8.93 18.30
C THR A 520 -27.46 8.72 17.25
N ASP A 521 -27.78 9.72 16.43
CA ASP A 521 -28.91 9.72 15.50
C ASP A 521 -28.64 9.00 14.17
N PHE A 522 -27.39 8.68 13.85
CA PHE A 522 -27.09 7.89 12.63
C PHE A 522 -27.04 6.37 12.85
N ILE A 523 -26.91 5.90 14.10
CA ILE A 523 -26.64 4.48 14.39
C ILE A 523 -27.90 3.72 14.85
N THR A 524 -28.96 4.39 15.32
CA THR A 524 -30.23 3.72 15.64
C THR A 524 -31.22 3.85 14.49
N GLY A 525 -31.19 2.88 13.58
CA GLY A 525 -32.14 2.74 12.47
C GLY A 525 -33.59 2.52 12.92
N THR A 526 -34.22 3.52 13.51
CA THR A 526 -35.67 3.61 13.65
C THR A 526 -36.18 4.64 12.67
N ILE A 527 -36.50 4.18 11.46
CA ILE A 527 -37.24 4.96 10.47
C ILE A 527 -38.66 5.13 11.03
N THR A 528 -38.93 6.25 11.71
CA THR A 528 -40.31 6.75 11.73
C THR A 528 -40.55 7.43 10.39
N GLU A 529 -41.34 6.80 9.52
CA GLU A 529 -41.83 7.40 8.28
C GLU A 529 -42.49 8.76 8.60
N LYS A 530 -41.77 9.86 8.35
CA LYS A 530 -42.40 11.13 8.03
C LYS A 530 -42.48 11.21 6.51
N THR A 531 -43.65 10.85 5.97
CA THR A 531 -44.04 11.19 4.61
C THR A 531 -43.75 12.67 4.33
N PRO A 532 -42.93 13.01 3.33
CA PRO A 532 -42.74 14.40 2.95
C PRO A 532 -44.02 14.93 2.31
N VAL A 533 -44.62 15.94 2.93
CA VAL A 533 -45.68 16.74 2.30
C VAL A 533 -45.02 17.55 1.19
N LEU A 534 -45.25 17.14 -0.06
CA LEU A 534 -44.89 17.93 -1.24
C LEU A 534 -45.55 19.30 -1.16
N GLY A 535 -44.74 20.36 -1.10
CA GLY A 535 -45.20 21.73 -1.21
C GLY A 535 -45.88 21.99 -2.55
N SER A 536 -46.99 22.70 -2.51
CA SER A 536 -47.89 23.02 -3.64
C SER A 536 -47.26 23.79 -4.80
N ASP A 537 -46.00 24.23 -4.67
CA ASP A 537 -45.36 25.12 -5.64
C ASP A 537 -44.61 24.35 -6.75
N MET A 538 -44.33 23.06 -6.57
CA MET A 538 -43.62 22.25 -7.57
C MET A 538 -44.54 21.62 -8.63
N ILE A 539 -45.86 21.55 -8.37
CA ILE A 539 -46.85 21.00 -9.32
C ILE A 539 -47.19 22.01 -10.43
N ILE A 540 -47.02 23.32 -10.18
CA ILE A 540 -47.35 24.36 -11.16
C ILE A 540 -46.26 24.49 -12.24
N ALA A 541 -44.98 24.26 -11.89
CA ALA A 541 -43.85 24.39 -12.82
C ALA A 541 -43.83 23.30 -13.90
N PHE A 542 -44.18 22.06 -13.55
CA PHE A 542 -44.24 20.95 -14.51
C PHE A 542 -45.49 20.99 -15.40
N GLY A 543 -46.62 21.51 -14.90
CA GLY A 543 -47.85 21.66 -15.69
C GLY A 543 -47.76 22.72 -16.78
N LEU A 544 -47.05 23.84 -16.53
CA LEU A 544 -46.93 24.93 -17.50
C LEU A 544 -45.98 24.60 -18.66
N GLY A 545 -44.87 23.90 -18.37
CA GLY A 545 -43.89 23.48 -19.39
C GLY A 545 -44.46 22.48 -20.38
N PHE A 546 -45.30 21.54 -19.92
CA PHE A 546 -45.93 20.55 -20.78
C PHE A 546 -47.00 21.16 -21.70
N LEU A 547 -47.76 22.15 -21.19
CA LEU A 547 -48.80 22.84 -21.98
C LEU A 547 -48.19 23.71 -23.10
N ILE A 548 -47.05 24.37 -22.84
CA ILE A 548 -46.34 25.18 -23.84
C ILE A 548 -45.76 24.28 -24.96
N ALA A 549 -45.18 23.13 -24.60
CA ALA A 549 -44.65 22.18 -25.58
C ALA A 549 -45.75 21.58 -26.49
N VAL A 550 -46.94 21.31 -25.95
CA VAL A 550 -48.09 20.80 -26.72
C VAL A 550 -48.66 21.89 -27.65
N ILE A 551 -48.74 23.15 -27.20
CA ILE A 551 -49.24 24.26 -28.03
C ILE A 551 -48.28 24.55 -29.21
N ILE A 552 -46.96 24.54 -28.97
CA ILE A 552 -45.95 24.75 -30.02
C ILE A 552 -45.99 23.62 -31.05
N THR A 553 -46.18 22.38 -30.60
CA THR A 553 -46.27 21.21 -31.48
C THR A 553 -47.54 21.25 -32.34
N ILE A 554 -48.69 21.64 -31.79
CA ILE A 554 -49.95 21.79 -32.54
C ILE A 554 -49.89 22.96 -33.54
N ALA A 555 -49.21 24.06 -33.19
CA ALA A 555 -49.01 25.19 -34.09
C ALA A 555 -48.10 24.84 -35.28
N LEU A 556 -47.02 24.08 -35.05
CA LEU A 556 -46.11 23.62 -36.10
C LEU A 556 -46.75 22.59 -37.04
N ILE A 557 -47.67 21.75 -36.54
CA ILE A 557 -48.43 20.79 -37.35
C ILE A 557 -49.46 21.52 -38.24
N LYS A 558 -50.11 22.59 -37.75
CA LYS A 558 -51.06 23.38 -38.56
C LYS A 558 -50.40 24.20 -39.68
N VAL A 559 -49.15 24.62 -39.53
CA VAL A 559 -48.41 25.37 -40.58
C VAL A 559 -47.93 24.45 -41.72
N ARG A 560 -47.83 23.13 -41.48
CA ARG A 560 -47.48 22.15 -42.53
C ARG A 560 -48.65 21.62 -43.37
N TYR A 561 -49.89 21.96 -43.02
CA TYR A 561 -51.10 21.55 -43.78
C TYR A 561 -51.84 22.71 -44.46
N LEU A 562 -51.23 23.91 -44.50
CA LEU A 562 -51.76 25.09 -45.22
C LEU A 562 -50.71 25.76 -46.15
N LYS A 563 -49.78 24.98 -46.71
CA LYS A 563 -49.01 25.35 -47.90
C LYS A 563 -48.97 24.23 -48.90
#